data_AF-A0A936Z8I4-F1
#
_entry.id   AF-A0A936Z8I4-F1
#
_cell.length_a   1.000
_cell.length_b   1.000
_cell.length_c   1.000
_cell.angle_alpha   90.00
_cell.angle_beta   90.00
_cell.angle_gamma   90.00
#
_symmetry.space_group_name_H-M   'P 1'
#
loop_
_entity.id
_entity.type
_entity.pdbx_description
1 polymer ?
#
loop_
_entity_poly.entity_id
_entity_poly.type
_entity_poly.pdbx_seq_one_letter_code
_entity_poly.pdbx_strand_id
1 'polypeptide(L)'
;MAATSPSETHAALVVSQSSYTGVSFEADFATISQLRTGSPPNPWECAWAVFGYTDNSHFYYVAFKPNGWELGKVDPAYPGGQRFLATGSDTTFAVGSKHTFQITQTGATITVAADGKVLTTFTDMERPYLSGKLGFYTEDAEVIFDTVKGSVTESFEAYPVQTFQDGALLGSTWETPFVGYGRAEIFEFSSTEPSTQIVFTGTMKADYLVGNELNNTIYGKEGSDNLNGAAGNDLIFGGTEADAMAGGYGRDIFAFNTVTEARGDKIVDWYADVIDLAKIDANSNAGGNNAFAFIGTRGFNGRGQLHYVQDPAKGETYIEGNVSGDLAPDFHIALTGLHMLFATNFVL
;
A
#
# COMPACT_ATOMS: atom_id res chain seq x y z
N MET A 1 2.61 13.52 13.18
CA MET A 1 3.76 13.72 14.10
C MET A 1 4.15 12.40 14.73
N ALA A 2 5.43 12.17 15.06
CA ALA A 2 5.90 10.95 15.71
C ALA A 2 5.75 11.12 17.20
N ALA A 3 5.20 10.11 17.88
CA ALA A 3 5.17 10.15 19.33
C ALA A 3 6.61 10.29 19.88
N THR A 4 6.77 11.21 20.82
CA THR A 4 8.07 11.57 21.40
C THR A 4 8.25 11.03 22.83
N SER A 5 7.16 10.55 23.44
CA SER A 5 7.11 10.05 24.81
C SER A 5 6.23 8.81 24.93
N PRO A 6 6.35 7.98 25.98
CA PRO A 6 5.56 6.75 26.11
C PRO A 6 4.04 6.94 26.28
N SER A 7 3.58 8.15 26.65
CA SER A 7 2.17 8.47 26.85
C SER A 7 1.50 9.16 25.66
N GLU A 8 2.28 9.43 24.61
CA GLU A 8 1.81 10.03 23.37
C GLU A 8 1.60 8.92 22.34
N THR A 9 0.49 9.00 21.60
CA THR A 9 0.13 7.99 20.61
C THR A 9 -0.57 8.62 19.42
N HIS A 10 -0.24 8.12 18.23
CA HIS A 10 -0.94 8.43 16.98
C HIS A 10 -1.36 7.13 16.32
N ALA A 11 -2.61 7.07 15.88
CA ALA A 11 -3.17 5.86 15.32
C ALA A 11 -3.86 6.10 13.98
N ALA A 12 -3.89 5.05 13.16
CA ALA A 12 -4.67 4.99 11.93
C ALA A 12 -5.53 3.72 11.95
N LEU A 13 -6.79 3.87 11.50
CA LEU A 13 -7.76 2.78 11.37
C LEU A 13 -8.45 2.89 10.01
N VAL A 14 -8.48 1.79 9.27
CA VAL A 14 -9.30 1.62 8.06
C VAL A 14 -10.23 0.44 8.29
N VAL A 15 -11.50 0.54 7.87
CA VAL A 15 -12.48 -0.53 8.01
C VAL A 15 -13.31 -0.73 6.75
N SER A 16 -13.93 -1.90 6.59
CA SER A 16 -14.73 -2.25 5.43
C SER A 16 -15.97 -1.36 5.28
N GLN A 17 -16.48 -1.18 4.05
CA GLN A 17 -17.76 -0.49 3.84
C GLN A 17 -18.91 -1.29 4.45
N SER A 18 -18.98 -2.56 4.09
CA SER A 18 -19.99 -3.50 4.57
C SER A 18 -19.56 -4.17 5.88
N SER A 19 -20.59 -4.61 6.61
CA SER A 19 -20.43 -5.47 7.78
C SER A 19 -20.62 -6.93 7.37
N TYR A 20 -19.86 -7.81 8.02
CA TYR A 20 -19.83 -9.23 7.71
C TYR A 20 -20.28 -10.06 8.90
N THR A 21 -20.82 -11.25 8.63
CA THR A 21 -21.09 -12.30 9.62
C THR A 21 -20.28 -13.53 9.22
N GLY A 22 -19.81 -14.31 10.19
CA GLY A 22 -19.06 -15.54 9.90
C GLY A 22 -17.80 -15.27 9.05
N VAL A 23 -16.87 -14.49 9.58
CA VAL A 23 -15.74 -13.96 8.81
C VAL A 23 -14.67 -15.02 8.57
N SER A 24 -14.06 -15.02 7.39
CA SER A 24 -12.83 -15.75 7.09
C SER A 24 -12.03 -14.90 6.13
N PHE A 25 -11.03 -14.17 6.62
CA PHE A 25 -10.23 -13.28 5.79
C PHE A 25 -8.74 -13.47 6.06
N GLU A 26 -7.95 -13.28 5.03
CA GLU A 26 -6.50 -13.37 5.05
C GLU A 26 -5.89 -12.20 4.31
N ALA A 27 -4.66 -11.85 4.67
CA ALA A 27 -3.91 -10.78 4.01
C ALA A 27 -2.41 -11.00 4.16
N ASP A 28 -1.67 -10.39 3.26
CA ASP A 28 -0.27 -10.10 3.45
C ASP A 28 -0.12 -8.85 4.32
N PHE A 29 0.90 -8.83 5.19
CA PHE A 29 1.19 -7.66 6.00
C PHE A 29 2.68 -7.49 6.28
N ALA A 30 3.07 -6.26 6.59
CA ALA A 30 4.40 -5.95 7.12
C ALA A 30 4.31 -4.75 8.06
N THR A 31 5.04 -4.80 9.16
CA THR A 31 5.41 -3.58 9.90
C THR A 31 6.72 -3.10 9.28
N ILE A 32 6.70 -1.99 8.55
CA ILE A 32 7.87 -1.47 7.82
C ILE A 32 8.83 -0.77 8.79
N SER A 33 8.30 0.07 9.67
CA SER A 33 9.08 0.80 10.64
C SER A 33 8.25 1.17 11.87
N GLN A 34 8.90 1.28 13.03
CA GLN A 34 8.31 1.89 14.23
C GLN A 34 8.75 3.34 14.27
N LEU A 35 7.79 4.25 14.42
CA LEU A 35 7.97 5.69 14.18
C LEU A 35 8.26 6.47 15.46
N ARG A 36 8.10 5.88 16.67
CA ARG A 36 8.35 6.57 17.93
C ARG A 36 9.78 7.10 17.99
N THR A 37 9.90 8.36 18.42
CA THR A 37 11.18 9.03 18.66
C THR A 37 11.31 9.40 20.14
N GLY A 38 12.52 9.66 20.65
CA GLY A 38 12.71 10.08 22.06
C GLY A 38 12.54 9.00 23.13
N SER A 39 12.06 7.80 22.78
CA SER A 39 12.04 6.60 23.64
C SER A 39 12.06 5.32 22.80
N PRO A 40 12.39 4.14 23.38
CA PRO A 40 12.26 2.88 22.66
C PRO A 40 10.80 2.66 22.20
N PRO A 41 10.59 2.12 20.99
CA PRO A 41 9.24 1.85 20.50
C PRO A 41 8.58 0.75 21.33
N ASN A 42 7.26 0.85 21.47
CA ASN A 42 6.49 -0.18 22.13
C ASN A 42 6.29 -1.38 21.20
N PRO A 43 6.18 -2.62 21.72
CA PRO A 43 5.99 -3.78 20.85
C PRO A 43 4.67 -3.81 20.09
N TRP A 44 3.68 -3.04 20.54
CA TRP A 44 2.38 -2.93 19.87
C TRP A 44 2.35 -1.90 18.75
N GLU A 45 3.43 -1.14 18.53
CA GLU A 45 3.59 -0.28 17.37
C GLU A 45 3.91 -1.14 16.15
N CYS A 46 2.86 -1.74 15.59
CA CYS A 46 2.93 -2.78 14.57
C CYS A 46 1.61 -2.88 13.81
N ALA A 47 1.56 -3.80 12.85
CA ALA A 47 0.36 -4.13 12.08
C ALA A 47 -0.70 -4.83 12.96
N TRP A 48 -1.93 -4.34 12.96
CA TRP A 48 -3.07 -4.97 13.63
C TRP A 48 -4.20 -5.27 12.64
N ALA A 49 -4.78 -6.46 12.72
CA ALA A 49 -6.01 -6.81 12.03
C ALA A 49 -7.22 -6.62 12.96
N VAL A 50 -8.32 -6.07 12.45
CA VAL A 50 -9.53 -5.74 13.19
C VAL A 50 -10.73 -6.46 12.57
N PHE A 51 -11.65 -6.95 13.40
CA PHE A 51 -12.88 -7.60 12.93
C PHE A 51 -14.01 -7.51 13.97
N GLY A 52 -15.26 -7.71 13.53
CA GLY A 52 -16.43 -7.48 14.39
C GLY A 52 -16.57 -6.01 14.81
N TYR A 53 -16.00 -5.09 14.02
CA TYR A 53 -15.97 -3.67 14.34
C TYR A 53 -17.35 -3.04 14.14
N THR A 54 -17.88 -2.44 15.21
CA THR A 54 -19.12 -1.66 15.17
C THR A 54 -18.84 -0.17 15.37
N ASP A 55 -17.94 0.15 16.30
CA ASP A 55 -17.48 1.49 16.62
C ASP A 55 -16.14 1.42 17.37
N ASN A 56 -15.57 2.59 17.72
CA ASN A 56 -14.28 2.72 18.43
C ASN A 56 -14.23 2.05 19.82
N SER A 57 -15.35 1.52 20.34
CA SER A 57 -15.44 0.84 21.63
C SER A 57 -15.85 -0.64 21.49
N HIS A 58 -16.14 -1.14 20.29
CA HIS A 58 -16.63 -2.51 20.09
C HIS A 58 -15.98 -3.16 18.86
N PHE A 59 -14.89 -3.87 19.09
CA PHE A 59 -14.22 -4.67 18.06
C PHE A 59 -13.28 -5.74 18.65
N TYR A 60 -12.92 -6.74 17.85
CA TYR A 60 -11.77 -7.60 18.10
C TYR A 60 -10.55 -7.09 17.34
N TYR A 61 -9.37 -7.40 17.86
CA TYR A 61 -8.12 -7.13 17.17
C TYR A 61 -7.12 -8.28 17.33
N VAL A 62 -6.21 -8.39 16.36
CA VAL A 62 -4.97 -9.16 16.46
C VAL A 62 -3.80 -8.23 16.22
N ALA A 63 -2.87 -8.12 17.17
CA ALA A 63 -1.63 -7.37 17.01
C ALA A 63 -0.46 -8.33 16.69
N PHE A 64 0.25 -8.08 15.60
CA PHE A 64 1.37 -8.90 15.11
C PHE A 64 2.72 -8.28 15.54
N LYS A 65 3.16 -8.60 16.75
CA LYS A 65 4.22 -7.86 17.45
C LYS A 65 5.63 -8.40 17.12
N PRO A 66 6.67 -7.56 17.17
CA PRO A 66 8.06 -8.01 17.08
C PRO A 66 8.48 -8.98 18.19
N ASN A 67 7.74 -9.02 19.30
CA ASN A 67 8.00 -9.88 20.45
C ASN A 67 6.91 -10.94 20.70
N GLY A 68 5.95 -11.12 19.77
CA GLY A 68 4.86 -12.08 19.95
C GLY A 68 3.62 -11.72 19.16
N TRP A 69 2.47 -12.09 19.70
CA TRP A 69 1.16 -11.73 19.17
C TRP A 69 0.13 -11.65 20.27
N GLU A 70 -0.98 -10.99 19.96
CA GLU A 70 -2.10 -10.82 20.88
C GLU A 70 -3.41 -10.82 20.11
N LEU A 71 -4.34 -11.68 20.51
CA LEU A 71 -5.75 -11.58 20.20
C LEU A 71 -6.44 -10.89 21.37
N GLY A 72 -7.11 -9.78 21.09
CA GLY A 72 -7.82 -9.01 22.10
C GLY A 72 -9.16 -8.49 21.62
N LYS A 73 -9.82 -7.80 22.54
CA LYS A 73 -11.16 -7.23 22.36
C LYS A 73 -11.23 -5.87 23.02
N VAL A 74 -11.86 -4.92 22.34
CA VAL A 74 -12.33 -3.66 22.93
C VAL A 74 -13.82 -3.79 23.21
N ASP A 75 -14.18 -3.60 24.47
CA ASP A 75 -15.55 -3.74 25.01
C ASP A 75 -15.63 -2.92 26.31
N PRO A 76 -16.48 -1.88 26.37
CA PRO A 76 -16.55 -0.94 27.49
C PRO A 76 -17.06 -1.59 28.78
N ALA A 77 -17.60 -2.80 28.73
CA ALA A 77 -18.01 -3.54 29.92
C ALA A 77 -16.82 -4.11 30.73
N TYR A 78 -15.59 -4.14 30.19
CA TYR A 78 -14.40 -4.50 30.97
C TYR A 78 -13.72 -3.27 31.57
N PRO A 79 -13.07 -3.40 32.75
CA PRO A 79 -12.23 -2.34 33.29
C PRO A 79 -11.16 -1.90 32.29
N GLY A 80 -11.13 -0.61 31.96
CA GLY A 80 -10.21 -0.05 30.97
C GLY A 80 -10.64 -0.25 29.50
N GLY A 81 -11.82 -0.84 29.25
CA GLY A 81 -12.38 -0.97 27.89
C GLY A 81 -11.69 -1.99 26.98
N GLN A 82 -10.66 -2.68 27.46
CA GLN A 82 -9.86 -3.63 26.69
C GLN A 82 -9.70 -4.95 27.45
N ARG A 83 -9.76 -6.06 26.72
CA ARG A 83 -9.51 -7.42 27.24
C ARG A 83 -8.56 -8.17 26.34
N PHE A 84 -7.53 -8.76 26.92
CA PHE A 84 -6.68 -9.74 26.25
C PHE A 84 -7.37 -11.11 26.28
N LEU A 85 -7.58 -11.70 25.10
CA LEU A 85 -8.24 -13.01 24.95
C LEU A 85 -7.20 -14.13 24.88
N ALA A 86 -6.14 -13.94 24.11
CA ALA A 86 -5.01 -14.85 24.01
C ALA A 86 -3.73 -14.10 23.61
N THR A 87 -2.58 -14.55 24.09
CA THR A 87 -1.27 -14.02 23.72
C THR A 87 -0.27 -15.16 23.53
N GLY A 88 0.79 -14.91 22.77
CA GLY A 88 1.89 -15.85 22.61
C GLY A 88 3.17 -15.14 22.21
N SER A 89 4.31 -15.77 22.48
CA SER A 89 5.66 -15.27 22.17
C SER A 89 6.51 -16.28 21.39
N ASP A 90 5.93 -17.43 21.06
CA ASP A 90 6.55 -18.51 20.30
C ASP A 90 6.62 -18.24 18.79
N THR A 91 5.87 -17.23 18.33
CA THR A 91 5.86 -16.72 16.95
C THR A 91 5.94 -15.21 17.02
N THR A 92 6.84 -14.60 16.27
CA THR A 92 7.10 -13.16 16.28
C THR A 92 7.12 -12.59 14.86
N PHE A 93 6.86 -11.30 14.73
CA PHE A 93 6.71 -10.62 13.43
C PHE A 93 7.71 -9.47 13.33
N ALA A 94 8.83 -9.73 12.66
CA ALA A 94 9.95 -8.79 12.63
C ALA A 94 9.64 -7.55 11.80
N VAL A 95 10.06 -6.38 12.30
CA VAL A 95 9.97 -5.12 11.54
C VAL A 95 10.80 -5.25 10.25
N GLY A 96 10.26 -4.76 9.13
CA GLY A 96 10.81 -4.85 7.79
C GLY A 96 10.57 -6.19 7.08
N SER A 97 9.86 -7.15 7.71
CA SER A 97 9.57 -8.46 7.12
C SER A 97 8.11 -8.58 6.67
N LYS A 98 7.90 -9.23 5.53
CA LYS A 98 6.58 -9.57 5.01
C LYS A 98 6.09 -10.89 5.61
N HIS A 99 4.82 -10.92 6.00
CA HIS A 99 4.13 -12.03 6.63
C HIS A 99 2.74 -12.19 6.04
N THR A 100 2.09 -13.30 6.35
CA THR A 100 0.68 -13.56 6.02
C THR A 100 -0.10 -13.85 7.28
N PHE A 101 -1.38 -13.47 7.33
CA PHE A 101 -2.31 -13.92 8.37
C PHE A 101 -3.60 -14.44 7.78
N GLN A 102 -4.28 -15.30 8.54
CA GLN A 102 -5.65 -15.72 8.30
C GLN A 102 -6.45 -15.67 9.62
N ILE A 103 -7.62 -15.04 9.59
CA ILE A 103 -8.56 -14.98 10.71
C ILE A 103 -9.88 -15.59 10.25
N THR A 104 -10.34 -16.59 10.99
CA THR A 104 -11.65 -17.20 10.79
C THR A 104 -12.47 -17.11 12.07
N GLN A 105 -13.69 -16.60 11.97
CA GLN A 105 -14.67 -16.58 13.04
C GLN A 105 -15.93 -17.34 12.62
N THR A 106 -16.28 -18.38 13.40
CA THR A 106 -17.55 -19.09 13.26
C THR A 106 -18.29 -19.01 14.58
N GLY A 107 -19.39 -18.26 14.60
CA GLY A 107 -20.08 -17.90 15.83
C GLY A 107 -19.14 -17.14 16.78
N ALA A 108 -19.03 -17.61 18.02
CA ALA A 108 -18.15 -17.03 19.03
C ALA A 108 -16.69 -17.54 18.97
N THR A 109 -16.38 -18.49 18.08
CA THR A 109 -15.05 -19.10 18.00
C THR A 109 -14.23 -18.41 16.93
N ILE A 110 -13.05 -17.93 17.32
CA ILE A 110 -12.08 -17.21 16.52
C ILE A 110 -10.83 -18.08 16.40
N THR A 111 -10.33 -18.28 15.18
CA THR A 111 -9.03 -18.89 14.92
C THR A 111 -8.16 -17.87 14.22
N VAL A 112 -6.93 -17.70 14.72
CA VAL A 112 -5.91 -16.83 14.15
C VAL A 112 -4.74 -17.70 13.72
N ALA A 113 -4.34 -17.56 12.48
CA ALA A 113 -3.13 -18.17 11.93
C ALA A 113 -2.25 -17.09 11.29
N ALA A 114 -0.95 -17.32 11.29
CA ALA A 114 0.01 -16.51 10.56
C ALA A 114 1.12 -17.39 9.99
N ASP A 115 1.59 -17.06 8.78
CA ASP A 115 2.62 -17.81 8.05
C ASP A 115 2.35 -19.33 7.99
N GLY A 116 1.07 -19.69 7.81
CA GLY A 116 0.60 -21.07 7.76
C GLY A 116 0.54 -21.80 9.10
N LYS A 117 0.86 -21.14 10.23
CA LYS A 117 0.79 -21.70 11.59
C LYS A 117 -0.41 -21.12 12.35
N VAL A 118 -1.21 -21.98 12.96
CA VAL A 118 -2.26 -21.55 13.90
C VAL A 118 -1.59 -20.96 15.15
N LEU A 119 -1.87 -19.69 15.43
CA LEU A 119 -1.43 -19.00 16.63
C LEU A 119 -2.36 -19.32 17.80
N THR A 120 -3.67 -19.27 17.57
CA THR A 120 -4.68 -19.57 18.60
C THR A 120 -6.04 -19.92 18.01
N THR A 121 -6.82 -20.68 18.80
CA THR A 121 -8.27 -20.80 18.66
C THR A 121 -8.89 -20.43 20.00
N PHE A 122 -9.75 -19.42 20.00
CA PHE A 122 -10.38 -18.87 21.20
C PHE A 122 -11.90 -18.82 21.03
N THR A 123 -12.67 -19.08 22.08
CA THR A 123 -14.13 -18.94 22.07
C THR A 123 -14.56 -17.86 23.07
N ASP A 124 -15.14 -16.76 22.57
CA ASP A 124 -15.68 -15.69 23.42
C ASP A 124 -17.03 -16.13 24.02
N MET A 125 -16.98 -16.64 25.25
CA MET A 125 -18.14 -17.15 25.98
C MET A 125 -18.95 -16.05 26.69
N GLU A 126 -18.60 -14.77 26.55
CA GLU A 126 -19.25 -13.69 27.30
C GLU A 126 -20.14 -12.81 26.42
N ARG A 127 -19.56 -12.08 25.47
CA ARG A 127 -20.30 -11.09 24.66
C ARG A 127 -19.82 -11.08 23.20
N PRO A 128 -19.92 -12.19 22.47
CA PRO A 128 -19.25 -12.29 21.19
C PRO A 128 -19.77 -11.26 20.17
N TYR A 129 -18.87 -10.59 19.45
CA TYR A 129 -19.25 -9.76 18.30
C TYR A 129 -19.40 -10.67 17.08
N LEU A 130 -20.63 -11.05 16.77
CA LEU A 130 -20.93 -12.04 15.71
C LEU A 130 -21.03 -11.41 14.31
N SER A 131 -21.03 -10.08 14.25
CA SER A 131 -21.06 -9.29 13.04
C SER A 131 -20.28 -7.99 13.21
N GLY A 132 -19.80 -7.44 12.11
CA GLY A 132 -19.23 -6.10 12.09
C GLY A 132 -18.32 -5.90 10.89
N LYS A 133 -17.75 -4.71 10.79
CA LYS A 133 -16.75 -4.40 9.79
C LYS A 133 -15.44 -5.14 10.08
N LEU A 134 -14.68 -5.38 9.02
CA LEU A 134 -13.27 -5.79 9.09
C LEU A 134 -12.40 -4.55 9.01
N GLY A 135 -11.15 -4.62 9.42
CA GLY A 135 -10.28 -3.46 9.34
C GLY A 135 -8.83 -3.74 9.65
N PHE A 136 -8.06 -2.67 9.60
CA PHE A 136 -6.63 -2.67 9.81
C PHE A 136 -6.25 -1.45 10.62
N TYR A 137 -5.37 -1.64 11.58
CA TYR A 137 -4.99 -0.63 12.55
C TYR A 137 -3.48 -0.62 12.73
N THR A 138 -2.95 0.56 13.05
CA THR A 138 -1.58 0.74 13.53
C THR A 138 -1.54 1.89 14.52
N GLU A 139 -0.52 1.86 15.36
CA GLU A 139 -0.20 2.92 16.29
C GLU A 139 1.31 3.23 16.18
N ASP A 140 1.68 4.48 15.96
CA ASP A 140 3.06 4.97 15.85
C ASP A 140 3.99 4.07 15.01
N ALA A 141 3.46 3.41 13.97
CA ALA A 141 4.22 2.54 13.08
C ALA A 141 3.76 2.70 11.63
N GLU A 142 4.70 2.52 10.70
CA GLU A 142 4.41 2.32 9.30
C GLU A 142 4.12 0.84 9.04
N VAL A 143 2.96 0.55 8.48
CA VAL A 143 2.49 -0.79 8.17
C VAL A 143 1.88 -0.82 6.78
N ILE A 144 2.00 -1.97 6.14
CA ILE A 144 1.35 -2.26 4.87
C ILE A 144 0.51 -3.50 5.07
N PHE A 145 -0.73 -3.46 4.57
CA PHE A 145 -1.53 -4.65 4.31
C PHE A 145 -1.81 -4.71 2.80
N ASP A 146 -1.68 -5.91 2.25
CA ASP A 146 -1.73 -6.21 0.83
C ASP A 146 -2.48 -7.55 0.64
N THR A 147 -2.99 -7.81 -0.57
CA THR A 147 -3.52 -9.11 -1.00
C THR A 147 -4.59 -9.67 -0.06
N VAL A 148 -5.44 -8.79 0.46
CA VAL A 148 -6.52 -9.19 1.36
C VAL A 148 -7.58 -9.98 0.58
N LYS A 149 -8.07 -11.08 1.12
CA LYS A 149 -9.05 -11.95 0.45
C LYS A 149 -9.87 -12.73 1.47
N GLY A 150 -11.00 -13.30 1.02
CA GLY A 150 -11.83 -14.18 1.86
C GLY A 150 -13.32 -13.83 1.81
N SER A 151 -13.99 -13.85 2.97
CA SER A 151 -15.43 -13.55 3.13
C SER A 151 -15.80 -12.08 2.90
N VAL A 152 -14.90 -11.31 2.30
CA VAL A 152 -15.03 -9.90 2.00
C VAL A 152 -15.52 -9.79 0.57
N THR A 153 -16.61 -9.05 0.34
CA THR A 153 -17.26 -8.97 -0.98
C THR A 153 -17.24 -7.56 -1.58
N GLU A 154 -16.77 -6.55 -0.84
CA GLU A 154 -16.76 -5.14 -1.24
C GLU A 154 -15.54 -4.38 -0.66
N SER A 155 -15.21 -3.22 -1.26
CA SER A 155 -14.10 -2.33 -0.90
C SER A 155 -14.14 -1.84 0.56
N PHE A 156 -12.98 -1.48 1.11
CA PHE A 156 -12.86 -0.87 2.43
C PHE A 156 -13.14 0.63 2.35
N GLU A 157 -13.88 1.16 3.32
CA GLU A 157 -14.17 2.59 3.44
C GLU A 157 -12.92 3.22 4.06
N ALA A 158 -12.13 3.92 3.24
CA ALA A 158 -11.08 4.78 3.76
C ALA A 158 -11.74 5.92 4.56
N TYR A 159 -11.71 5.83 5.89
CA TYR A 159 -11.93 7.02 6.69
C TYR A 159 -10.71 7.94 6.50
N PRO A 160 -10.91 9.25 6.30
CA PRO A 160 -9.81 10.19 6.42
C PRO A 160 -9.17 10.03 7.81
N VAL A 161 -7.85 9.98 7.84
CA VAL A 161 -7.03 9.89 9.07
C VAL A 161 -7.55 10.90 10.09
N GLN A 162 -8.07 10.42 11.22
CA GLN A 162 -8.52 11.28 12.31
C GLN A 162 -7.35 11.55 13.27
N THR A 163 -6.71 12.70 13.13
CA THR A 163 -5.82 13.24 14.17
C THR A 163 -6.65 13.74 15.33
N PHE A 164 -6.49 13.12 16.51
CA PHE A 164 -7.03 13.64 17.76
C PHE A 164 -5.92 14.37 18.52
N GLN A 165 -6.15 15.64 18.84
CA GLN A 165 -5.44 16.33 19.89
C GLN A 165 -6.44 16.67 20.99
N ASP A 166 -6.29 16.07 22.17
CA ASP A 166 -7.04 16.42 23.38
C ASP A 166 -8.58 16.43 23.20
N GLY A 167 -9.10 15.50 22.40
CA GLY A 167 -10.54 15.32 22.18
C GLY A 167 -11.24 16.37 21.30
N ALA A 168 -10.51 17.24 20.61
CA ALA A 168 -11.09 18.22 19.67
C ALA A 168 -10.72 17.94 18.21
N LEU A 169 -11.72 18.00 17.32
CA LEU A 169 -11.55 17.95 15.86
C LEU A 169 -10.76 19.18 15.37
N LEU A 170 -9.60 18.96 14.76
CA LEU A 170 -8.85 20.02 14.07
C LEU A 170 -9.28 20.08 12.60
N GLY A 171 -10.14 21.05 12.26
CA GLY A 171 -10.20 21.80 10.98
C GLY A 171 -10.28 21.06 9.63
N SER A 172 -11.12 21.57 8.73
CA SER A 172 -11.37 21.04 7.37
C SER A 172 -10.37 21.51 6.31
N THR A 173 -9.10 21.79 6.65
CA THR A 173 -8.11 22.32 5.68
C THR A 173 -6.75 21.68 5.84
N TRP A 174 -6.30 21.09 4.74
CA TRP A 174 -5.08 20.34 4.49
C TRP A 174 -3.83 21.21 4.52
N GLU A 175 -2.87 20.91 5.41
CA GLU A 175 -1.43 21.17 5.21
C GLU A 175 -0.64 20.07 5.92
N THR A 176 0.16 19.31 5.16
CA THR A 176 1.12 18.32 5.68
C THR A 176 2.31 19.05 6.34
N PRO A 177 2.89 18.51 7.44
CA PRO A 177 3.99 17.57 7.26
C PRO A 177 4.05 16.42 8.30
N PHE A 178 4.29 15.20 7.78
CA PHE A 178 4.89 14.03 8.43
C PHE A 178 4.11 13.18 9.49
N VAL A 179 4.30 11.86 9.32
CA VAL A 179 4.15 10.69 10.21
C VAL A 179 2.88 9.84 10.06
N GLY A 180 3.10 8.51 9.95
CA GLY A 180 2.13 7.47 10.32
C GLY A 180 1.49 6.77 9.13
N TYR A 181 2.24 5.96 8.38
CA TYR A 181 1.67 5.20 7.27
C TYR A 181 1.03 3.90 7.77
N GLY A 182 -0.23 3.94 8.18
CA GLY A 182 -1.07 2.74 8.22
C GLY A 182 -2.03 2.78 7.04
N ARG A 183 -1.69 2.08 5.96
CA ARG A 183 -2.59 1.94 4.80
C ARG A 183 -2.78 0.47 4.49
N ALA A 184 -4.04 0.09 4.36
CA ALA A 184 -4.45 -1.25 4.01
C ALA A 184 -5.18 -1.19 2.69
N GLU A 185 -4.60 -1.81 1.67
CA GLU A 185 -5.18 -1.91 0.34
C GLU A 185 -5.37 -3.38 -0.02
N ILE A 186 -6.49 -3.66 -0.68
CA ILE A 186 -6.86 -5.00 -1.11
C ILE A 186 -6.71 -5.07 -2.62
N PHE A 187 -5.89 -6.01 -3.07
CA PHE A 187 -5.72 -6.33 -4.48
C PHE A 187 -6.58 -7.56 -4.81
N GLU A 188 -7.63 -7.38 -5.61
CA GLU A 188 -8.17 -8.50 -6.39
C GLU A 188 -7.32 -8.68 -7.66
N PHE A 189 -6.69 -9.84 -7.80
CA PHE A 189 -6.31 -10.36 -9.11
C PHE A 189 -7.44 -11.29 -9.58
N SER A 190 -8.44 -10.73 -10.27
CA SER A 190 -9.24 -11.53 -11.20
C SER A 190 -8.69 -11.29 -12.60
N SER A 191 -8.03 -12.30 -13.16
CA SER A 191 -7.51 -12.27 -14.53
C SER A 191 -8.59 -12.29 -15.62
N THR A 192 -9.85 -12.00 -15.29
CA THR A 192 -10.96 -11.87 -16.23
C THR A 192 -12.09 -11.12 -15.53
N GLU A 193 -12.38 -9.87 -15.92
CA GLU A 193 -13.72 -9.43 -16.35
C GLU A 193 -13.76 -7.90 -16.62
N PRO A 194 -14.58 -7.43 -17.58
CA PRO A 194 -14.58 -6.06 -18.08
C PRO A 194 -15.44 -5.15 -17.19
N SER A 195 -14.83 -4.36 -16.31
CA SER A 195 -15.43 -3.11 -15.86
C SER A 195 -15.28 -2.07 -16.97
N THR A 196 -16.31 -1.30 -17.29
CA THR A 196 -16.25 -0.21 -18.27
C THR A 196 -15.09 0.74 -17.98
N GLN A 197 -13.96 0.54 -18.65
CA GLN A 197 -12.80 1.40 -18.54
C GLN A 197 -13.16 2.73 -19.21
N ILE A 198 -13.19 3.81 -18.43
CA ILE A 198 -13.45 5.14 -18.99
C ILE A 198 -12.15 5.66 -19.58
N VAL A 199 -12.18 5.99 -20.87
CA VAL A 199 -11.01 6.49 -21.59
C VAL A 199 -11.00 8.01 -21.56
N PHE A 200 -9.98 8.57 -20.94
CA PHE A 200 -9.63 9.98 -21.02
C PHE A 200 -8.50 10.14 -22.03
N THR A 201 -8.61 11.16 -22.89
CA THR A 201 -7.66 11.36 -23.97
C THR A 201 -7.37 12.84 -24.14
N GLY A 202 -6.11 13.18 -23.95
CA GLY A 202 -5.54 14.49 -24.22
C GLY A 202 -5.39 14.78 -25.70
N THR A 203 -4.70 15.89 -25.94
CA THR A 203 -4.50 16.56 -27.22
C THR A 203 -3.07 16.37 -27.68
N MET A 204 -2.48 17.33 -28.39
CA MET A 204 -1.05 17.32 -28.73
C MET A 204 -0.35 18.52 -28.07
N LYS A 205 -0.87 18.94 -26.92
CA LYS A 205 -0.42 20.09 -26.13
C LYS A 205 -0.53 19.71 -24.67
N ALA A 206 0.17 20.45 -23.82
CA ALA A 206 0.05 20.33 -22.37
C ALA A 206 -1.43 20.35 -21.91
N ASP A 207 -1.84 19.26 -21.30
CA ASP A 207 -3.18 18.99 -20.80
C ASP A 207 -3.19 18.83 -19.27
N TYR A 208 -4.37 19.01 -18.70
CA TYR A 208 -4.66 18.68 -17.30
C TYR A 208 -5.84 17.71 -17.30
N LEU A 209 -5.55 16.43 -17.08
CA LEU A 209 -6.54 15.35 -17.11
C LEU A 209 -6.69 14.75 -15.73
N VAL A 210 -7.94 14.65 -15.28
CA VAL A 210 -8.31 13.99 -14.03
C VAL A 210 -9.35 12.94 -14.35
N GLY A 211 -9.09 11.72 -13.89
CA GLY A 211 -9.99 10.58 -13.95
C GLY A 211 -11.18 10.72 -13.00
N ASN A 212 -11.74 9.60 -12.59
CA ASN A 212 -12.86 9.52 -11.66
C ASN A 212 -12.66 8.38 -10.66
N GLU A 213 -13.72 7.89 -10.02
CA GLU A 213 -13.65 6.83 -9.00
C GLU A 213 -13.66 5.40 -9.58
N LEU A 214 -13.63 5.26 -10.92
CA LEU A 214 -13.61 3.97 -11.62
C LEU A 214 -12.25 3.77 -12.28
N ASN A 215 -11.92 2.52 -12.63
CA ASN A 215 -10.75 2.19 -13.45
C ASN A 215 -10.78 2.97 -14.79
N ASN A 216 -9.75 3.75 -15.05
CA ASN A 216 -9.61 4.59 -16.22
C ASN A 216 -8.47 4.13 -17.13
N THR A 217 -8.53 4.55 -18.40
CA THR A 217 -7.32 4.66 -19.23
C THR A 217 -7.11 6.12 -19.53
N ILE A 218 -5.93 6.64 -19.24
CA ILE A 218 -5.58 8.03 -19.50
C ILE A 218 -4.46 8.05 -20.54
N TYR A 219 -4.70 8.78 -21.63
CA TYR A 219 -3.69 9.05 -22.66
C TYR A 219 -3.40 10.56 -22.70
N GLY A 220 -2.23 11.00 -22.24
CA GLY A 220 -1.78 12.40 -22.36
C GLY A 220 -1.47 12.77 -23.81
N LYS A 221 -0.61 11.95 -24.45
CA LYS A 221 -0.13 12.01 -25.85
C LYS A 221 1.10 12.91 -26.05
N GLU A 222 0.98 14.05 -26.72
CA GLU A 222 2.11 14.97 -26.90
C GLU A 222 1.88 16.19 -26.02
N GLY A 223 2.96 16.73 -25.45
CA GLY A 223 2.89 17.88 -24.55
C GLY A 223 3.34 17.48 -23.16
N SER A 224 3.72 18.47 -22.34
CA SER A 224 4.04 18.24 -20.92
C SER A 224 2.76 18.26 -20.10
N ASP A 225 2.21 17.10 -19.81
CA ASP A 225 0.88 16.90 -19.23
C ASP A 225 0.89 16.78 -17.71
N ASN A 226 -0.26 17.06 -17.11
CA ASN A 226 -0.57 16.75 -15.71
C ASN A 226 -1.74 15.77 -15.67
N LEU A 227 -1.44 14.51 -15.32
CA LEU A 227 -2.39 13.40 -15.36
C LEU A 227 -2.66 12.91 -13.94
N ASN A 228 -3.92 12.63 -13.61
CA ASN A 228 -4.33 12.08 -12.32
C ASN A 228 -5.42 11.02 -12.53
N GLY A 229 -5.16 9.77 -12.13
CA GLY A 229 -6.13 8.66 -12.20
C GLY A 229 -7.32 8.82 -11.25
N ALA A 230 -7.10 9.49 -10.12
CA ALA A 230 -8.03 9.70 -9.02
C ALA A 230 -8.27 8.45 -8.16
N ALA A 231 -9.28 7.63 -8.42
CA ALA A 231 -9.46 6.39 -7.67
C ALA A 231 -9.87 5.25 -8.61
N GLY A 232 -9.43 4.03 -8.32
CA GLY A 232 -9.57 2.89 -9.21
C GLY A 232 -8.20 2.36 -9.61
N ASN A 233 -8.17 1.27 -10.37
CA ASN A 233 -6.92 0.75 -10.94
C ASN A 233 -6.75 1.31 -12.34
N ASP A 234 -5.95 2.36 -12.46
CA ASP A 234 -5.82 3.16 -13.66
C ASP A 234 -4.65 2.71 -14.53
N LEU A 235 -4.81 2.87 -15.84
CA LEU A 235 -3.75 2.70 -16.82
C LEU A 235 -3.41 4.06 -17.42
N ILE A 236 -2.24 4.58 -17.11
CA ILE A 236 -1.82 5.95 -17.44
C ILE A 236 -0.66 5.89 -18.44
N PHE A 237 -0.84 6.56 -19.56
CA PHE A 237 0.18 6.84 -20.56
C PHE A 237 0.39 8.35 -20.59
N GLY A 238 1.55 8.83 -20.10
CA GLY A 238 1.98 10.21 -20.25
C GLY A 238 2.04 10.58 -21.73
N GLY A 239 2.87 9.84 -22.44
CA GLY A 239 3.11 10.06 -23.85
C GLY A 239 4.50 10.63 -24.03
N THR A 240 4.69 11.55 -24.97
CA THR A 240 6.00 12.16 -25.24
C THR A 240 6.11 13.53 -24.61
N GLU A 241 7.36 13.92 -24.30
CA GLU A 241 7.71 15.06 -23.44
C GLU A 241 7.63 14.65 -21.97
N ALA A 242 7.86 15.59 -21.05
CA ALA A 242 7.99 15.28 -19.63
C ALA A 242 6.66 15.52 -18.92
N ASP A 243 6.04 14.43 -18.47
CA ASP A 243 4.73 14.45 -17.83
C ASP A 243 4.81 14.35 -16.30
N ALA A 244 3.84 14.94 -15.63
CA ALA A 244 3.60 14.74 -14.20
C ALA A 244 2.36 13.85 -14.01
N MET A 245 2.56 12.65 -13.49
CA MET A 245 1.51 11.63 -13.39
C MET A 245 1.26 11.24 -11.94
N ALA A 246 -0.02 11.21 -11.56
CA ALA A 246 -0.51 10.68 -10.31
C ALA A 246 -1.43 9.49 -10.59
N GLY A 247 -1.19 8.37 -9.92
CA GLY A 247 -2.08 7.20 -9.98
C GLY A 247 -3.37 7.49 -9.22
N GLY A 248 -3.22 8.00 -8.00
CA GLY A 248 -4.31 8.19 -7.08
C GLY A 248 -4.47 6.97 -6.16
N TYR A 249 -5.71 6.62 -5.83
CA TYR A 249 -6.00 5.46 -5.00
C TYR A 249 -6.25 4.22 -5.85
N GLY A 250 -5.56 3.12 -5.54
CA GLY A 250 -5.71 1.86 -6.25
C GLY A 250 -4.35 1.35 -6.68
N ARG A 251 -4.34 0.34 -7.54
CA ARG A 251 -3.10 -0.17 -8.14
C ARG A 251 -3.01 0.29 -9.57
N ASP A 252 -2.17 1.28 -9.79
CA ASP A 252 -2.07 1.92 -11.09
C ASP A 252 -0.92 1.36 -11.90
N ILE A 253 -1.04 1.51 -13.22
CA ILE A 253 -0.03 1.12 -14.18
C ILE A 253 0.38 2.37 -14.96
N PHE A 254 1.65 2.78 -14.79
CA PHE A 254 2.28 3.79 -15.62
C PHE A 254 2.99 3.09 -16.76
N ALA A 255 2.45 3.21 -17.97
CA ALA A 255 2.87 2.43 -19.12
C ALA A 255 3.63 3.27 -20.14
N PHE A 256 4.77 2.74 -20.59
CA PHE A 256 5.65 3.39 -21.55
C PHE A 256 5.90 2.47 -22.74
N ASN A 257 5.55 2.93 -23.93
CA ASN A 257 5.67 2.13 -25.15
C ASN A 257 7.01 2.34 -25.86
N THR A 258 7.69 3.46 -25.62
CA THR A 258 8.94 3.79 -26.28
C THR A 258 9.94 4.44 -25.31
N VAL A 259 11.23 4.39 -25.66
CA VAL A 259 12.29 5.11 -24.93
C VAL A 259 12.01 6.62 -24.87
N THR A 260 11.36 7.17 -25.90
CA THR A 260 10.98 8.58 -25.94
C THR A 260 9.91 8.90 -24.90
N GLU A 261 8.92 8.02 -24.74
CA GLU A 261 7.85 8.19 -23.74
C GLU A 261 8.41 8.06 -22.32
N ALA A 262 9.39 7.16 -22.10
CA ALA A 262 9.97 6.96 -20.77
C ALA A 262 10.99 8.04 -20.35
N ARG A 263 11.09 9.17 -21.07
CA ARG A 263 12.18 10.14 -20.88
C ARG A 263 11.68 11.42 -20.22
N GLY A 264 11.90 11.51 -18.91
CA GLY A 264 11.73 12.75 -18.15
C GLY A 264 10.43 12.84 -17.35
N ASP A 265 9.59 11.82 -17.45
CA ASP A 265 8.34 11.72 -16.70
C ASP A 265 8.58 11.61 -15.20
N LYS A 266 7.62 12.15 -14.44
CA LYS A 266 7.61 12.12 -12.99
C LYS A 266 6.30 11.57 -12.46
N ILE A 267 6.38 10.46 -11.74
CA ILE A 267 5.28 9.90 -10.96
C ILE A 267 5.30 10.54 -9.57
N VAL A 268 4.23 11.26 -9.22
CA VAL A 268 4.25 12.17 -8.06
C VAL A 268 3.76 11.55 -6.75
N ASP A 269 3.07 10.42 -6.81
CA ASP A 269 2.41 9.75 -5.68
C ASP A 269 2.69 8.24 -5.56
N TRP A 270 3.80 7.79 -6.18
CA TRP A 270 4.21 6.37 -6.25
C TRP A 270 3.86 5.55 -5.01
N TYR A 271 2.92 4.63 -5.14
CA TYR A 271 2.53 3.74 -4.05
C TYR A 271 1.91 2.41 -4.51
N ALA A 272 2.63 1.31 -4.31
CA ALA A 272 2.19 -0.06 -4.69
C ALA A 272 1.80 -0.26 -6.18
N ASP A 273 2.12 0.74 -7.01
CA ASP A 273 1.92 0.75 -8.44
C ASP A 273 2.93 -0.08 -9.22
N VAL A 274 2.70 -0.15 -10.53
CA VAL A 274 3.55 -0.86 -11.47
C VAL A 274 3.97 0.07 -12.60
N ILE A 275 5.24 0.00 -12.98
CA ILE A 275 5.72 0.59 -14.22
C ILE A 275 5.75 -0.49 -15.29
N ASP A 276 5.00 -0.31 -16.38
CA ASP A 276 5.02 -1.22 -17.52
C ASP A 276 6.00 -0.71 -18.59
N LEU A 277 7.09 -1.45 -18.76
CA LEU A 277 8.13 -1.21 -19.77
C LEU A 277 8.15 -2.33 -20.82
N ALA A 278 7.20 -3.27 -20.80
CA ALA A 278 7.23 -4.49 -21.61
C ALA A 278 7.13 -4.21 -23.11
N LYS A 279 6.84 -2.98 -23.51
CA LYS A 279 6.77 -2.54 -24.92
C LYS A 279 8.07 -1.92 -25.42
N ILE A 280 8.99 -1.58 -24.52
CA ILE A 280 10.31 -1.05 -24.88
C ILE A 280 11.27 -2.23 -25.08
N ASP A 281 11.78 -2.38 -26.30
CA ASP A 281 12.80 -3.38 -26.59
C ASP A 281 14.12 -3.02 -25.89
N ALA A 282 14.48 -3.80 -24.88
CA ALA A 282 15.67 -3.60 -24.07
C ALA A 282 16.97 -3.85 -24.86
N ASN A 283 16.90 -4.53 -26.00
CA ASN A 283 18.06 -4.84 -26.82
C ASN A 283 17.73 -4.89 -28.33
N SER A 284 17.79 -3.72 -28.97
CA SER A 284 17.58 -3.59 -30.42
C SER A 284 18.59 -4.32 -31.31
N ASN A 285 19.68 -4.84 -30.75
CA ASN A 285 20.67 -5.66 -31.47
C ASN A 285 20.34 -7.16 -31.43
N ALA A 286 19.36 -7.57 -30.62
CA ALA A 286 18.79 -8.91 -30.62
C ALA A 286 17.43 -8.88 -31.32
N GLY A 287 17.11 -9.92 -32.10
CA GLY A 287 15.82 -9.98 -32.76
C GLY A 287 14.68 -10.17 -31.75
N GLY A 288 13.56 -9.48 -31.96
CA GLY A 288 12.36 -9.57 -31.12
C GLY A 288 12.22 -8.39 -30.16
N ASN A 289 11.32 -8.52 -29.18
CA ASN A 289 11.17 -7.57 -28.08
C ASN A 289 11.81 -8.19 -26.84
N ASN A 290 12.97 -7.68 -26.43
CA ASN A 290 13.75 -8.27 -25.35
C ASN A 290 13.39 -7.57 -24.04
N ALA A 291 13.13 -8.36 -22.99
CA ALA A 291 12.85 -7.84 -21.66
C ALA A 291 14.09 -7.23 -21.00
N PHE A 292 13.89 -6.22 -20.16
CA PHE A 292 14.96 -5.68 -19.32
C PHE A 292 15.34 -6.67 -18.21
N ALA A 293 16.62 -6.69 -17.84
CA ALA A 293 17.11 -7.31 -16.62
C ALA A 293 17.19 -6.25 -15.51
N PHE A 294 16.37 -6.39 -14.48
CA PHE A 294 16.45 -5.51 -13.30
C PHE A 294 17.67 -5.86 -12.43
N ILE A 295 18.59 -4.92 -12.27
CA ILE A 295 19.87 -5.11 -11.57
C ILE A 295 19.93 -4.41 -10.20
N GLY A 296 18.81 -3.88 -9.71
CA GLY A 296 18.72 -3.18 -8.42
C GLY A 296 19.41 -1.83 -8.48
N THR A 297 20.40 -1.60 -7.61
CA THR A 297 21.19 -0.35 -7.54
C THR A 297 22.56 -0.45 -8.22
N ARG A 298 22.83 -1.56 -8.92
CA ARG A 298 24.12 -1.76 -9.60
C ARG A 298 24.22 -0.82 -10.81
N GLY A 299 25.42 -0.32 -11.09
CA GLY A 299 25.67 0.45 -12.31
C GLY A 299 25.59 -0.42 -13.56
N PHE A 300 25.22 0.19 -14.69
CA PHE A 300 25.17 -0.49 -15.98
C PHE A 300 26.53 -1.09 -16.35
N ASN A 301 26.49 -2.29 -16.93
CA ASN A 301 27.66 -2.93 -17.54
C ASN A 301 27.33 -3.55 -18.92
N GLY A 302 26.13 -3.30 -19.42
CA GLY A 302 25.69 -3.72 -20.73
C GLY A 302 24.25 -3.30 -21.01
N ARG A 303 23.81 -3.56 -22.24
CA ARG A 303 22.45 -3.28 -22.70
C ARG A 303 21.40 -4.15 -22.02
N GLY A 304 20.16 -3.71 -22.14
CA GLY A 304 18.99 -4.38 -21.63
C GLY A 304 18.94 -4.42 -20.11
N GLN A 305 19.56 -3.46 -19.44
CA GLN A 305 19.58 -3.37 -17.99
C GLN A 305 18.66 -2.25 -17.52
N LEU A 306 17.94 -2.52 -16.44
CA LEU A 306 17.12 -1.57 -15.72
C LEU A 306 17.61 -1.50 -14.28
N HIS A 307 17.75 -0.30 -13.74
CA HIS A 307 18.17 -0.11 -12.35
C HIS A 307 17.44 1.08 -11.73
N TYR A 308 17.71 1.36 -10.47
CA TYR A 308 17.28 2.61 -9.86
C TYR A 308 18.38 3.28 -9.06
N VAL A 309 18.31 4.61 -9.00
CA VAL A 309 19.21 5.48 -8.24
C VAL A 309 18.37 6.40 -7.36
N GLN A 310 18.78 6.61 -6.12
CA GLN A 310 18.14 7.55 -5.22
C GLN A 310 18.94 8.86 -5.18
N ASP A 311 18.25 10.00 -5.24
CA ASP A 311 18.81 11.33 -5.01
C ASP A 311 18.19 11.92 -3.71
N PRO A 312 18.84 11.73 -2.56
CA PRO A 312 18.37 12.28 -1.28
C PRO A 312 18.32 13.81 -1.24
N ALA A 313 19.07 14.51 -2.10
CA ALA A 313 19.07 15.98 -2.12
C ALA A 313 17.79 16.52 -2.77
N LYS A 314 17.24 15.80 -3.74
CA LYS A 314 15.95 16.10 -4.37
C LYS A 314 14.78 15.38 -3.71
N GLY A 315 15.05 14.33 -2.93
CA GLY A 315 14.02 13.45 -2.39
C GLY A 315 13.32 12.67 -3.50
N GLU A 316 14.10 12.17 -4.47
CA GLU A 316 13.58 11.48 -5.66
C GLU A 316 14.28 10.13 -5.87
N THR A 317 13.56 9.20 -6.49
CA THR A 317 14.10 7.94 -6.99
C THR A 317 13.99 7.92 -8.51
N TYR A 318 15.08 7.68 -9.20
CA TYR A 318 15.12 7.57 -10.66
C TYR A 318 15.17 6.11 -11.06
N ILE A 319 14.21 5.64 -11.84
CA ILE A 319 14.31 4.39 -12.58
C ILE A 319 15.00 4.72 -13.90
N GLU A 320 16.08 4.03 -14.21
CA GLU A 320 16.82 4.27 -15.45
C GLU A 320 17.04 2.97 -16.22
N GLY A 321 16.90 3.05 -17.54
CA GLY A 321 17.09 1.91 -18.45
C GLY A 321 18.13 2.18 -19.52
N ASN A 322 18.89 1.15 -19.87
CA ASN A 322 19.92 1.18 -20.90
C ASN A 322 19.60 0.17 -22.01
N VAL A 323 19.35 0.67 -23.22
CA VAL A 323 19.11 -0.10 -24.45
C VAL A 323 20.33 -0.06 -25.39
N SER A 324 21.13 1.01 -25.32
CA SER A 324 22.26 1.27 -26.21
C SER A 324 23.49 0.41 -25.87
N GLY A 325 23.64 0.01 -24.62
CA GLY A 325 24.76 -0.77 -24.10
C GLY A 325 25.97 0.04 -23.67
N ASP A 326 25.86 1.37 -23.62
CA ASP A 326 26.85 2.22 -22.96
C ASP A 326 26.67 2.21 -21.42
N LEU A 327 27.36 3.11 -20.71
CA LEU A 327 27.25 3.21 -19.25
C LEU A 327 26.25 4.28 -18.79
N ALA A 328 25.57 4.95 -19.72
CA ALA A 328 24.63 6.03 -19.43
C ALA A 328 23.19 5.52 -19.58
N PRO A 329 22.22 6.05 -18.82
CA PRO A 329 20.83 5.72 -19.07
C PRO A 329 20.34 6.31 -20.39
N ASP A 330 19.54 5.55 -21.14
CA ASP A 330 18.89 6.02 -22.37
C ASP A 330 17.58 6.75 -22.06
N PHE A 331 16.93 6.38 -20.95
CA PHE A 331 15.75 7.03 -20.40
C PHE A 331 15.78 7.01 -18.86
N HIS A 332 15.01 7.91 -18.25
CA HIS A 332 14.78 7.92 -16.82
C HIS A 332 13.35 8.35 -16.50
N ILE A 333 12.76 7.72 -15.49
CA ILE A 333 11.47 8.06 -14.90
C ILE A 333 11.72 8.42 -13.44
N ALA A 334 11.25 9.58 -13.00
CA ALA A 334 11.39 10.05 -11.63
C ALA A 334 10.18 9.62 -10.79
N LEU A 335 10.44 9.21 -9.55
CA LEU A 335 9.44 9.03 -8.51
C LEU A 335 9.68 10.09 -7.43
N THR A 336 8.64 10.79 -7.00
CA THR A 336 8.71 11.58 -5.77
C THR A 336 8.91 10.63 -4.57
N GLY A 337 9.93 10.88 -3.76
CA GLY A 337 10.27 10.08 -2.58
C GLY A 337 11.47 9.16 -2.78
N LEU A 338 11.99 8.62 -1.67
CA LEU A 338 13.09 7.66 -1.65
C LEU A 338 12.52 6.24 -1.50
N HIS A 339 12.50 5.50 -2.61
CA HIS A 339 11.83 4.20 -2.71
C HIS A 339 12.83 3.07 -2.89
N MET A 340 12.58 1.95 -2.21
CA MET A 340 13.25 0.68 -2.52
C MET A 340 12.43 -0.04 -3.58
N LEU A 341 13.03 -0.33 -4.74
CA LEU A 341 12.36 -0.97 -5.86
C LEU A 341 12.88 -2.40 -6.08
N PHE A 342 11.96 -3.27 -6.48
CA PHE A 342 12.20 -4.68 -6.78
C PHE A 342 11.73 -4.99 -8.19
N ALA A 343 12.17 -6.13 -8.75
CA ALA A 343 11.73 -6.56 -10.08
C ALA A 343 10.20 -6.67 -10.20
N THR A 344 9.49 -6.93 -9.10
CA THR A 344 8.02 -7.02 -9.05
C THR A 344 7.30 -5.68 -9.21
N ASN A 345 8.01 -4.55 -9.12
CA ASN A 345 7.45 -3.22 -9.40
C ASN A 345 7.37 -2.92 -10.90
N PHE A 346 7.82 -3.86 -11.75
CA PHE A 346 7.92 -3.66 -13.18
C PHE A 346 7.25 -4.79 -13.96
N VAL A 347 6.64 -4.44 -15.10
CA VAL A 347 6.39 -5.40 -16.19
C VAL A 347 7.51 -5.20 -17.21
N LEU A 348 8.27 -6.26 -17.50
CA LEU A 348 9.50 -6.23 -18.30
C LEU A 348 9.46 -7.17 -19.50
#